data_AF-N6TVQ4-F1
#
_entry.id   AF-N6TVQ4-F1
#
_cell.length_a   1.000
_cell.length_b   1.000
_cell.length_c   1.000
_cell.angle_alpha   90.00
_cell.angle_beta   90.00
_cell.angle_gamma   90.00
#
_symmetry.space_group_name_H-M   'P 1'
#
loop_
_entity.id
_entity.type
_entity.pdbx_description
1 polymer ?
#
loop_
_entity_poly.entity_id
_entity_poly.type
_entity_poly.pdbx_seq_one_letter_code
_entity_poly.pdbx_strand_id
1 'polypeptide(L)'
;MAEVASVELRSVFTTWVSLFYAIGIFIVYLLGLIFKDDWGSIALIAAVFPLIGLLFLQLFIPESPPWLVTKQRFEEARTSMCRLHGTRTYTEDVQLEMETLLNNRRVKKEKTQQKTLPQQFVKKLKMLTRPNFLRPYRLVLAYFFFQQFTGIFAIMYYAIDIVKGAQVALDPHVAIVAIALVRLAGMVLISFLSTRLGRRTLGLASGVGIALSMLALGSYIVLLKRGLMAQPLPLVPLALLVFYFFITTIGFYPLPFALASEVYPKNIRGTAAGISTASTFVFNFVVVKLYPTMVAALGDFGVFYFYGGMGVAGTLFVLVCMPETKGRTLEEIQAYFVPPGAEPPEAKA
;
A
#
# COMPACT_ATOMS: atom_id res chain seq x y z
N MET A 1 -1.85 -0.63 -15.21
CA MET A 1 -2.07 0.80 -14.91
C MET A 1 -0.84 1.65 -15.19
N ALA A 2 0.31 1.41 -14.54
CA ALA A 2 1.51 2.23 -14.81
C ALA A 2 1.96 2.21 -16.28
N GLU A 3 1.76 1.12 -17.02
CA GLU A 3 2.15 0.99 -18.44
C GLU A 3 1.13 1.57 -19.44
N VAL A 4 -0.07 1.92 -18.97
CA VAL A 4 -1.21 2.31 -19.83
C VAL A 4 -1.69 3.73 -19.53
N ALA A 5 -1.37 4.26 -18.34
CA ALA A 5 -1.75 5.60 -17.93
C ALA A 5 -0.72 6.64 -18.38
N SER A 6 -1.21 7.78 -18.87
CA SER A 6 -0.41 8.99 -19.08
C SER A 6 0.29 9.43 -17.79
N VAL A 7 1.43 10.11 -17.93
CA VAL A 7 2.30 10.51 -16.79
C VAL A 7 1.53 11.33 -15.76
N GLU A 8 0.59 12.17 -16.20
CA GLU A 8 -0.24 13.04 -15.36
C GLU A 8 -1.31 12.27 -14.58
N LEU A 9 -1.90 11.22 -15.18
CA LEU A 9 -2.97 10.43 -14.53
C LEU A 9 -2.44 9.27 -13.69
N ARG A 10 -1.15 8.95 -13.77
CA ARG A 10 -0.55 7.81 -13.05
C ARG A 10 -0.70 7.92 -11.53
N SER A 11 -0.60 9.14 -10.97
CA SER A 11 -0.81 9.39 -9.54
C SER A 11 -2.27 9.13 -9.14
N VAL A 12 -3.22 9.58 -9.96
CA VAL A 12 -4.66 9.36 -9.78
C VAL A 12 -5.00 7.88 -9.85
N PHE A 13 -4.55 7.14 -10.87
CA PHE A 13 -4.85 5.70 -10.93
C PHE A 13 -4.24 4.90 -9.76
N THR A 14 -3.14 5.36 -9.18
CA THR A 14 -2.55 4.71 -8.00
C THR A 14 -3.43 4.89 -6.76
N THR A 15 -4.10 6.03 -6.59
CA THR A 15 -5.05 6.24 -5.50
C THR A 15 -6.33 5.43 -5.69
N TRP A 16 -6.79 5.22 -6.93
CA TRP A 16 -7.95 4.38 -7.24
C TRP A 16 -7.77 2.93 -6.79
N VAL A 17 -6.57 2.35 -6.89
CA VAL A 17 -6.29 1.00 -6.37
C VAL A 17 -6.55 0.92 -4.87
N SER A 18 -6.11 1.93 -4.12
CA SER A 18 -6.31 2.00 -2.67
C SER A 18 -7.79 2.23 -2.31
N LEU A 19 -8.50 3.02 -3.12
CA LEU A 19 -9.93 3.25 -2.97
C LEU A 19 -10.74 1.98 -3.20
N PHE A 20 -10.51 1.26 -4.30
CA PHE A 20 -11.18 -0.01 -4.58
C PHE A 20 -10.90 -1.07 -3.52
N TYR A 21 -9.67 -1.10 -2.99
CA TYR A 21 -9.35 -1.98 -1.86
C TYR A 21 -10.19 -1.65 -0.62
N ALA A 22 -10.36 -0.37 -0.29
CA ALA A 22 -11.22 0.06 0.82
C ALA A 22 -12.71 -0.26 0.56
N ILE A 23 -13.20 -0.07 -0.67
CA ILE A 23 -14.56 -0.44 -1.08
C ILE A 23 -14.78 -1.95 -0.92
N GLY A 24 -13.81 -2.78 -1.33
CA GLY A 24 -13.89 -4.23 -1.17
C GLY A 24 -14.03 -4.65 0.29
N ILE A 25 -13.24 -4.06 1.20
CA ILE A 25 -13.36 -4.33 2.64
C ILE A 25 -14.72 -3.89 3.18
N PHE A 26 -15.20 -2.72 2.76
CA PHE A 26 -16.53 -2.22 3.14
C PHE A 26 -17.66 -3.16 2.69
N ILE A 27 -17.62 -3.65 1.45
CA ILE A 27 -18.60 -4.61 0.92
C ILE A 27 -18.56 -5.92 1.73
N VAL A 28 -17.37 -6.46 2.01
CA VAL A 28 -17.24 -7.71 2.78
C VAL A 28 -17.78 -7.53 4.21
N TYR A 29 -17.54 -6.40 4.86
CA TYR A 29 -18.09 -6.14 6.19
C TYR A 29 -19.61 -5.93 6.16
N LEU A 30 -20.14 -5.29 5.11
CA LEU A 30 -21.58 -5.15 4.92
C LEU A 30 -22.24 -6.53 4.72
N LEU A 31 -21.63 -7.40 3.93
CA LEU A 31 -22.08 -8.79 3.78
C LEU A 31 -21.99 -9.55 5.12
N GLY A 32 -20.93 -9.32 5.90
CA GLY A 32 -20.79 -9.86 7.26
C GLY A 32 -21.84 -9.35 8.26
N LEU A 33 -22.48 -8.20 8.01
CA LEU A 33 -23.60 -7.70 8.80
C LEU A 33 -24.93 -8.36 8.37
N ILE A 34 -25.12 -8.61 7.07
CA ILE A 34 -26.33 -9.23 6.51
C ILE A 34 -26.35 -10.74 6.79
N PHE A 35 -25.22 -11.42 6.59
CA PHE A 35 -25.05 -12.88 6.71
C PHE A 35 -24.18 -13.22 7.92
N LYS A 36 -24.65 -12.92 9.13
CA LYS A 36 -23.86 -13.02 10.37
C LYS A 36 -23.26 -14.43 10.62
N ASP A 37 -23.97 -15.48 10.25
CA ASP A 37 -23.59 -16.89 10.51
C ASP A 37 -23.28 -17.70 9.24
N ASP A 38 -23.46 -17.13 8.05
CA ASP A 38 -23.27 -17.82 6.77
C ASP A 38 -22.04 -17.28 6.01
N TRP A 39 -20.86 -17.66 6.51
CA TRP A 39 -19.59 -17.32 5.87
C TRP A 39 -19.46 -17.94 4.47
N GLY A 40 -20.17 -19.04 4.18
CA GLY A 40 -20.15 -19.71 2.90
C GLY A 40 -20.76 -18.84 1.80
N SER A 41 -21.93 -18.25 2.05
CA SER A 41 -22.56 -17.30 1.14
C SER A 41 -21.70 -16.04 0.92
N ILE A 42 -21.06 -15.51 1.98
CA ILE A 42 -20.14 -14.36 1.84
C ILE A 42 -18.98 -14.72 0.91
N ALA A 43 -18.37 -15.90 1.10
CA ALA A 43 -17.26 -16.36 0.27
C ALA A 43 -17.68 -16.57 -1.19
N LEU A 44 -18.89 -17.11 -1.42
CA LEU A 44 -19.42 -17.33 -2.76
C LEU A 44 -19.69 -16.01 -3.49
N ILE A 45 -20.32 -15.04 -2.81
CA ILE A 45 -20.53 -13.69 -3.36
C ILE A 45 -19.18 -13.00 -3.63
N ALA A 46 -18.22 -13.11 -2.72
CA ALA A 46 -16.89 -12.55 -2.89
C ALA A 46 -16.13 -13.16 -4.09
N ALA A 47 -16.33 -14.46 -4.37
CA ALA A 47 -15.73 -15.17 -5.51
C ALA A 47 -16.31 -14.73 -6.87
N VAL A 48 -17.51 -14.17 -6.90
CA VAL A 48 -18.11 -13.63 -8.15
C VAL A 48 -17.34 -12.41 -8.65
N PHE A 49 -16.83 -11.54 -7.77
CA PHE A 49 -16.09 -10.34 -8.17
C PHE A 49 -14.85 -10.60 -9.04
N PRO A 50 -13.91 -11.50 -8.67
CA PRO A 50 -12.77 -11.80 -9.54
C PRO A 50 -13.17 -12.50 -10.83
N LEU A 51 -14.25 -13.30 -10.85
CA LEU A 51 -14.77 -13.92 -12.07
C LEU A 51 -15.29 -12.86 -13.06
N ILE A 52 -16.10 -11.92 -12.57
CA ILE A 52 -16.55 -10.77 -13.36
C ILE A 52 -15.35 -9.96 -13.83
N GLY A 53 -14.37 -9.72 -12.96
CA GLY A 53 -13.14 -9.01 -13.31
C GLY A 53 -12.35 -9.68 -14.44
N LEU A 54 -12.24 -11.02 -14.40
CA LEU A 54 -11.56 -11.81 -15.42
C LEU A 54 -12.30 -11.77 -16.76
N LEU A 55 -13.63 -11.91 -16.73
CA LEU A 55 -14.47 -11.76 -17.93
C LEU A 55 -14.35 -10.35 -18.52
N PHE A 56 -14.37 -9.32 -17.68
CA PHE A 56 -14.25 -7.93 -18.11
C PHE A 56 -12.88 -7.64 -18.72
N LEU A 57 -11.80 -8.17 -18.11
CA LEU A 57 -10.44 -8.09 -18.65
C LEU A 57 -10.34 -8.72 -20.04
N GLN A 58 -10.95 -9.90 -20.23
CA GLN A 58 -10.92 -10.61 -21.51
C GLN A 58 -11.74 -9.92 -22.61
N LEU A 59 -12.88 -9.32 -22.26
CA LEU A 59 -13.80 -8.74 -23.25
C LEU A 59 -13.43 -7.30 -23.66
N PHE A 60 -12.93 -6.48 -22.72
CA PHE A 60 -12.84 -5.03 -22.93
C PHE A 60 -11.42 -4.47 -22.95
N ILE A 61 -10.45 -5.12 -22.32
CA ILE A 61 -9.10 -4.55 -22.15
C ILE A 61 -8.17 -5.13 -23.22
N PRO A 62 -7.66 -4.30 -24.15
CA PRO A 62 -6.71 -4.78 -25.13
C PRO A 62 -5.36 -5.10 -24.46
N GLU A 63 -4.62 -6.04 -25.05
CA GLU A 63 -3.30 -6.44 -24.55
C GLU A 63 -2.33 -5.26 -24.52
N SER A 64 -1.43 -5.25 -23.52
CA SER A 64 -0.46 -4.17 -23.31
C SER A 64 0.42 -3.96 -24.55
N PRO A 65 0.41 -2.77 -25.21
CA PRO A 65 1.21 -2.52 -26.41
C PRO A 65 2.71 -2.78 -26.22
N PRO A 66 3.35 -2.38 -25.10
CA PRO A 66 4.73 -2.75 -24.80
C PRO A 66 4.99 -4.26 -24.84
N TRP A 67 4.06 -5.08 -24.31
CA TRP A 67 4.18 -6.54 -24.32
C TRP A 67 4.08 -7.11 -25.74
N LEU A 68 3.12 -6.64 -26.54
CA LEU A 68 2.95 -7.04 -27.95
C LEU A 68 4.19 -6.72 -28.78
N VAL A 69 4.81 -5.55 -28.57
CA VAL A 69 6.08 -5.16 -29.20
C VAL A 69 7.22 -6.11 -28.81
N THR A 70 7.29 -6.58 -27.56
CA THR A 70 8.30 -7.57 -27.15
C THR A 70 8.12 -8.93 -27.85
N LYS A 71 6.87 -9.30 -28.14
CA LYS A 71 6.48 -10.53 -28.84
C LYS A 71 6.49 -10.44 -30.37
N GLN A 72 6.97 -9.33 -30.95
CA GLN A 72 6.99 -9.08 -32.41
C GLN A 72 5.60 -8.94 -33.06
N ARG A 73 4.54 -8.73 -32.27
CA ARG A 73 3.17 -8.55 -32.77
C ARG A 73 2.87 -7.06 -33.02
N PHE A 74 3.52 -6.47 -34.01
CA PHE A 74 3.53 -5.01 -34.21
C PHE A 74 2.18 -4.43 -34.64
N GLU A 75 1.45 -5.10 -35.54
CA GLU A 75 0.12 -4.64 -35.99
C GLU A 75 -0.92 -4.65 -34.87
N GLU A 76 -0.83 -5.66 -34.00
CA GLU A 76 -1.69 -5.73 -32.82
C GLU A 76 -1.31 -4.68 -31.78
N ALA A 77 -0.01 -4.42 -31.61
CA ALA A 77 0.45 -3.35 -30.74
C ALA A 77 -0.08 -1.98 -31.22
N ARG A 78 -0.09 -1.75 -32.54
CA ARG A 78 -0.64 -0.55 -33.17
C ARG A 78 -2.14 -0.43 -32.90
N THR A 79 -2.88 -1.50 -33.15
CA THR A 79 -4.34 -1.54 -32.92
C THR A 79 -4.68 -1.30 -31.44
N SER A 80 -3.92 -1.91 -30.52
CA SER A 80 -4.08 -1.72 -29.08
C SER A 80 -3.79 -0.27 -28.67
N MET A 81 -2.70 0.33 -29.17
CA MET A 81 -2.38 1.73 -28.89
C MET A 81 -3.44 2.71 -29.38
N CYS A 82 -3.95 2.52 -30.60
CA CYS A 82 -5.04 3.33 -31.14
C CYS A 82 -6.28 3.23 -30.25
N ARG A 83 -6.66 2.02 -29.80
CA ARG A 83 -7.76 1.83 -28.84
C ARG A 83 -7.53 2.53 -27.50
N LEU A 84 -6.30 2.50 -26.98
CA LEU A 84 -5.95 3.15 -25.71
C LEU A 84 -5.98 4.67 -25.78
N HIS A 85 -5.58 5.26 -26.92
CA HIS A 85 -5.66 6.70 -27.17
C HIS A 85 -7.06 7.17 -27.60
N GLY A 86 -8.02 6.24 -27.78
CA GLY A 86 -9.36 6.55 -28.26
C GLY A 86 -9.39 6.99 -29.74
N THR A 87 -8.30 6.80 -30.49
CA THR A 87 -8.19 7.16 -31.90
C THR A 87 -8.41 5.92 -32.78
N ARG A 88 -9.22 6.04 -33.84
CA ARG A 88 -9.32 4.97 -34.86
C ARG A 88 -8.18 5.01 -35.87
N THR A 89 -7.54 6.17 -35.99
CA THR A 89 -6.44 6.44 -36.91
C THR A 89 -5.12 6.54 -36.16
N TYR A 90 -4.06 6.16 -36.85
CA TYR A 90 -2.70 6.25 -36.35
C TYR A 90 -2.25 7.71 -36.42
N THR A 91 -2.49 8.45 -35.35
CA THR A 91 -2.07 9.84 -35.15
C THR A 91 -0.57 9.94 -34.90
N GLU A 92 0.02 11.11 -35.12
CA GLU A 92 1.46 11.37 -34.92
C GLU A 92 1.93 11.02 -33.50
N ASP A 93 1.10 11.28 -32.48
CA ASP A 93 1.43 10.94 -31.09
C ASP A 93 1.59 9.42 -30.88
N VAL A 94 0.71 8.62 -31.51
CA VAL A 94 0.75 7.15 -31.44
C VAL A 94 1.95 6.61 -32.23
N GLN A 95 2.32 7.27 -33.33
CA GLN A 95 3.55 6.99 -34.08
C GLN A 95 4.78 7.18 -33.21
N LEU A 96 4.90 8.35 -32.60
CA LEU A 96 6.04 8.71 -31.77
C LEU A 96 6.22 7.74 -30.59
N GLU A 97 5.13 7.36 -29.92
CA GLU A 97 5.18 6.40 -28.82
C GLU A 97 5.55 4.99 -29.30
N MET A 98 5.01 4.54 -30.44
CA MET A 98 5.39 3.26 -31.05
C MET A 98 6.87 3.21 -31.44
N GLU A 99 7.39 4.27 -32.05
CA GLU A 99 8.81 4.38 -32.39
C GLU A 99 9.69 4.37 -31.14
N THR A 100 9.26 5.05 -30.08
CA THR A 100 9.93 5.03 -28.78
C THR A 100 9.99 3.62 -28.20
N LEU A 101 8.90 2.84 -28.25
CA LEU A 101 8.88 1.45 -27.81
C LEU A 101 9.77 0.53 -28.68
N LEU A 102 9.77 0.73 -30.00
CA LEU A 102 10.61 -0.01 -30.94
C LEU A 102 12.11 0.28 -30.69
N ASN A 103 12.47 1.54 -30.49
CA ASN A 103 13.83 1.96 -30.15
C ASN A 103 14.27 1.38 -28.79
N ASN A 104 13.42 1.47 -27.78
CA ASN A 104 13.65 0.86 -26.47
C ASN A 104 13.89 -0.66 -26.60
N ARG A 105 13.14 -1.34 -27.47
CA ARG A 105 13.36 -2.77 -27.75
C ARG A 105 14.68 -3.02 -28.47
N ARG A 106 15.04 -2.24 -29.49
CA ARG A 106 16.31 -2.37 -30.24
C ARG A 106 17.51 -2.23 -29.30
N VAL A 107 17.55 -1.16 -28.52
CA VAL A 107 18.60 -0.90 -27.52
C VAL A 107 18.67 -2.02 -26.47
N LYS A 108 17.51 -2.55 -26.05
CA LYS A 108 17.45 -3.66 -25.09
C LYS A 108 17.92 -4.97 -25.72
N LYS A 109 17.62 -5.23 -26.99
CA LYS A 109 18.03 -6.43 -27.74
C LYS A 109 19.54 -6.42 -28.00
N GLU A 110 20.12 -5.28 -28.40
CA GLU A 110 21.58 -5.10 -28.53
C GLU A 110 22.30 -5.35 -27.21
N LYS A 111 21.77 -4.83 -26.08
CA LYS A 111 22.32 -5.08 -24.74
C LYS A 111 22.10 -6.51 -24.21
N THR A 112 21.16 -7.26 -24.80
CA THR A 112 20.70 -8.58 -24.31
C THR A 112 21.25 -9.74 -25.14
N GLN A 113 21.49 -9.55 -26.45
CA GLN A 113 22.04 -10.58 -27.35
C GLN A 113 23.41 -11.13 -26.91
N GLN A 114 24.12 -10.46 -26.01
CA GLN A 114 25.40 -10.93 -25.46
C GLN A 114 25.31 -11.71 -24.14
N LYS A 115 24.12 -11.94 -23.54
CA LYS A 115 24.06 -12.48 -22.15
C LYS A 115 23.07 -13.62 -21.96
N THR A 116 23.61 -14.80 -21.63
CA THR A 116 22.90 -15.99 -21.12
C THR A 116 21.99 -15.68 -19.92
N LEU A 117 20.84 -16.35 -19.82
CA LEU A 117 19.86 -16.27 -18.70
C LEU A 117 20.51 -16.27 -17.29
N PRO A 118 21.46 -17.16 -16.96
CA PRO A 118 22.15 -17.13 -15.66
C PRO A 118 22.93 -15.83 -15.41
N GLN A 119 23.56 -15.25 -16.44
CA GLN A 119 24.30 -13.98 -16.30
C GLN A 119 23.36 -12.80 -16.04
N GLN A 120 22.12 -12.84 -16.55
CA GLN A 120 21.11 -11.82 -16.24
C GLN A 120 20.62 -11.91 -14.79
N PHE A 121 20.42 -13.13 -14.28
CA PHE A 121 20.08 -13.36 -12.87
C PHE A 121 21.19 -12.87 -11.93
N VAL A 122 22.45 -13.24 -12.20
CA VAL A 122 23.60 -12.77 -11.41
C VAL A 122 23.72 -11.25 -11.47
N LYS A 123 23.50 -10.62 -12.63
CA LYS A 123 23.52 -9.17 -12.76
C LYS A 123 22.39 -8.49 -11.97
N LYS A 124 21.17 -9.04 -11.98
CA LYS A 124 20.06 -8.55 -11.16
C LYS A 124 20.36 -8.70 -9.67
N LEU A 125 20.88 -9.84 -9.22
CA LEU A 125 21.29 -10.06 -7.83
C LEU A 125 22.42 -9.11 -7.41
N LYS A 126 23.39 -8.87 -8.30
CA LYS A 126 24.45 -7.89 -8.11
C LYS A 126 23.94 -6.44 -8.06
N MET A 127 22.82 -6.14 -8.73
CA MET A 127 22.15 -4.82 -8.61
C MET A 127 21.39 -4.69 -7.29
N LEU A 128 20.78 -5.77 -6.79
CA LEU A 128 20.10 -5.81 -5.48
C LEU A 128 21.05 -5.71 -4.29
N THR A 129 22.35 -5.90 -4.51
CA THR A 129 23.39 -5.75 -3.48
C THR A 129 24.12 -4.40 -3.56
N ARG A 130 23.76 -3.53 -4.51
CA ARG A 130 24.39 -2.19 -4.62
C ARG A 130 23.88 -1.23 -3.54
N PRO A 131 24.74 -0.33 -3.02
CA PRO A 131 24.34 0.66 -2.02
C PRO A 131 23.22 1.58 -2.52
N ASN A 132 23.20 1.91 -3.82
CA ASN A 132 22.14 2.72 -4.44
C ASN A 132 20.75 2.10 -4.34
N PHE A 133 20.66 0.77 -4.21
CA PHE A 133 19.39 0.07 -3.98
C PHE A 133 19.16 -0.17 -2.49
N LEU A 134 20.18 -0.63 -1.75
CA LEU A 134 20.04 -1.01 -0.35
C LEU A 134 19.66 0.16 0.57
N ARG A 135 20.09 1.39 0.28
CA ARG A 135 19.70 2.57 1.07
C ARG A 135 18.20 2.87 1.01
N PRO A 136 17.59 3.10 -0.18
CA PRO A 136 16.15 3.32 -0.28
C PRO A 136 15.35 2.07 0.10
N TYR A 137 15.85 0.86 -0.21
CA TYR A 137 15.19 -0.38 0.18
C TYR A 137 15.11 -0.55 1.70
N ARG A 138 16.18 -0.30 2.46
CA ARG A 138 16.14 -0.37 3.93
C ARG A 138 15.16 0.64 4.52
N LEU A 139 15.09 1.85 3.97
CA LEU A 139 14.14 2.88 4.41
C LEU A 139 12.69 2.40 4.22
N VAL A 140 12.35 1.93 3.02
CA VAL A 140 11.01 1.45 2.68
C VAL A 140 10.65 0.20 3.51
N LEU A 141 11.59 -0.74 3.66
CA LEU A 141 11.40 -1.96 4.44
C LEU A 141 11.18 -1.66 5.92
N ALA A 142 11.96 -0.74 6.50
CA ALA A 142 11.78 -0.30 7.89
C ALA A 142 10.42 0.38 8.10
N TYR A 143 9.97 1.19 7.14
CA TYR A 143 8.62 1.75 7.21
C TYR A 143 7.57 0.64 7.19
N PHE A 144 7.63 -0.29 6.23
CA PHE A 144 6.70 -1.43 6.19
C PHE A 144 6.70 -2.24 7.48
N PHE A 145 7.85 -2.42 8.12
CA PHE A 145 7.94 -3.04 9.44
C PHE A 145 7.09 -2.27 10.46
N PHE A 146 7.32 -0.97 10.66
CA PHE A 146 6.52 -0.18 11.60
C PHE A 146 5.03 -0.18 11.22
N GLN A 147 4.69 -0.09 9.94
CA GLN A 147 3.31 -0.10 9.46
C GLN A 147 2.57 -1.40 9.80
N GLN A 148 3.24 -2.54 9.73
CA GLN A 148 2.63 -3.83 10.06
C GLN A 148 2.56 -4.02 11.59
N PHE A 149 3.61 -3.63 12.31
CA PHE A 149 3.72 -3.78 13.76
C PHE A 149 2.93 -2.73 14.57
N THR A 150 2.30 -1.74 13.96
CA THR A 150 1.23 -0.94 14.60
C THR A 150 -0.11 -1.68 14.66
N GLY A 151 -0.18 -2.92 14.16
CA GLY A 151 -1.29 -3.84 14.40
C GLY A 151 -2.48 -3.68 13.46
N ILE A 152 -2.38 -2.91 12.37
CA ILE A 152 -3.55 -2.57 11.53
C ILE A 152 -4.30 -3.82 11.03
N PHE A 153 -3.59 -4.84 10.57
CA PHE A 153 -4.20 -6.07 10.08
C PHE A 153 -4.66 -7.00 11.20
N ALA A 154 -3.90 -7.11 12.29
CA ALA A 154 -4.33 -7.90 13.45
C ALA A 154 -5.63 -7.34 14.06
N ILE A 155 -5.68 -6.03 14.31
CA ILE A 155 -6.88 -5.36 14.81
C ILE A 155 -8.04 -5.51 13.82
N MET A 156 -7.77 -5.43 12.52
CA MET A 156 -8.81 -5.59 11.48
C MET A 156 -9.38 -7.02 11.43
N TYR A 157 -8.55 -8.05 11.55
CA TYR A 157 -9.00 -9.44 11.52
C TYR A 157 -9.69 -9.87 12.82
N TYR A 158 -9.21 -9.39 13.96
CA TYR A 158 -9.78 -9.67 15.28
C TYR A 158 -10.74 -8.56 15.76
N ALA A 159 -11.23 -7.71 14.86
CA ALA A 159 -12.04 -6.53 15.21
C ALA A 159 -13.31 -6.92 15.99
N ILE A 160 -13.98 -8.00 15.57
CA ILE A 160 -15.20 -8.50 16.23
C ILE A 160 -14.89 -8.91 17.68
N ASP A 161 -13.80 -9.66 17.88
CA ASP A 161 -13.40 -10.14 19.21
C ASP A 161 -12.98 -8.99 20.12
N ILE A 162 -12.26 -8.00 19.57
CA ILE A 162 -11.86 -6.78 20.31
C ILE A 162 -13.11 -5.98 20.72
N VAL A 163 -14.07 -5.77 19.82
CA VAL A 163 -15.29 -5.01 20.12
C VAL A 163 -16.15 -5.74 21.16
N LYS A 164 -16.25 -7.08 21.07
CA LYS A 164 -16.92 -7.91 22.08
C LYS A 164 -16.21 -7.84 23.44
N GLY A 165 -14.88 -7.98 23.46
CA GLY A 165 -14.06 -7.93 24.67
C GLY A 165 -14.08 -6.57 25.36
N ALA A 166 -14.27 -5.48 24.61
CA ALA A 166 -14.38 -4.12 25.14
C ALA A 166 -15.79 -3.76 25.67
N GLN A 167 -16.74 -4.71 25.66
CA GLN A 167 -18.13 -4.52 26.13
C GLN A 167 -18.83 -3.32 25.48
N VAL A 168 -18.60 -3.11 24.18
CA VAL A 168 -19.28 -2.07 23.41
C VAL A 168 -20.78 -2.37 23.33
N ALA A 169 -21.62 -1.35 23.53
CA ALA A 169 -23.08 -1.49 23.58
C ALA A 169 -23.72 -1.73 22.19
N LEU A 170 -22.95 -1.47 21.12
CA LEU A 170 -23.35 -1.69 19.74
C LEU A 170 -23.06 -3.13 19.30
N ASP A 171 -23.89 -3.65 18.41
CA ASP A 171 -23.64 -4.93 17.74
C ASP A 171 -22.25 -4.91 17.07
N PRO A 172 -21.40 -5.93 17.29
CA PRO A 172 -20.03 -5.96 16.75
C PRO A 172 -19.97 -5.86 15.22
N HIS A 173 -20.97 -6.38 14.50
CA HIS A 173 -21.00 -6.30 13.03
C HIS A 173 -21.32 -4.87 12.56
N VAL A 174 -22.18 -4.14 13.29
CA VAL A 174 -22.44 -2.72 13.02
C VAL A 174 -21.19 -1.88 13.28
N ALA A 175 -20.46 -2.18 14.37
CA ALA A 175 -19.22 -1.48 14.72
C ALA A 175 -18.13 -1.61 13.64
N ILE A 176 -17.90 -2.82 13.10
CA ILE A 176 -16.91 -3.02 12.03
C ILE A 176 -17.32 -2.34 10.72
N VAL A 177 -18.62 -2.30 10.39
CA VAL A 177 -19.12 -1.58 9.21
C VAL A 177 -18.87 -0.08 9.35
N ALA A 178 -19.10 0.49 10.53
CA ALA A 178 -18.79 1.88 10.82
C ALA A 178 -17.28 2.18 10.67
N ILE A 179 -16.42 1.29 11.18
CA ILE A 179 -14.96 1.39 11.01
C ILE A 179 -14.58 1.37 9.51
N ALA A 180 -15.15 0.47 8.71
CA ALA A 180 -14.86 0.41 7.28
C ALA A 180 -15.35 1.65 6.52
N LEU A 181 -16.50 2.20 6.88
CA LEU A 181 -17.01 3.43 6.28
C LEU A 181 -16.08 4.62 6.55
N VAL A 182 -15.63 4.78 7.79
CA VAL A 182 -14.69 5.84 8.16
C VAL A 182 -13.34 5.67 7.48
N ARG A 183 -12.86 4.42 7.35
CA ARG A 183 -11.67 4.11 6.57
C ARG A 183 -11.82 4.46 5.10
N LEU A 184 -12.98 4.17 4.49
CA LEU A 184 -13.27 4.54 3.10
C LEU A 184 -13.24 6.07 2.93
N ALA A 185 -13.88 6.81 3.84
CA ALA A 185 -13.84 8.27 3.87
C ALA A 185 -12.40 8.80 4.04
N GLY A 186 -11.59 8.19 4.91
CA GLY A 186 -10.17 8.53 5.09
C GLY A 186 -9.34 8.33 3.81
N MET A 187 -9.62 7.27 3.04
CA MET A 187 -8.95 7.00 1.75
C MET A 187 -9.32 8.01 0.65
N VAL A 188 -10.56 8.47 0.64
CA VAL A 188 -10.98 9.57 -0.24
C VAL A 188 -10.27 10.86 0.19
N LEU A 189 -10.26 11.15 1.50
CA LEU A 189 -9.65 12.35 2.05
C LEU A 189 -8.15 12.44 1.75
N ILE A 190 -7.38 11.35 1.94
CA ILE A 190 -5.95 11.34 1.64
C ILE A 190 -5.65 11.59 0.17
N SER A 191 -6.52 11.17 -0.75
CA SER A 191 -6.33 11.43 -2.18
C SER A 191 -6.30 12.94 -2.46
N PHE A 192 -7.09 13.74 -1.73
CA PHE A 192 -7.03 15.19 -1.78
C PHE A 192 -5.87 15.74 -0.94
N LEU A 193 -5.71 15.25 0.29
CA LEU A 193 -4.77 15.78 1.27
C LEU A 193 -3.31 15.54 0.87
N SER A 194 -3.00 14.45 0.19
CA SER A 194 -1.64 14.13 -0.28
C SER A 194 -1.11 15.10 -1.32
N THR A 195 -2.00 15.83 -2.02
CA THR A 195 -1.58 16.88 -2.96
C THR A 195 -1.25 18.19 -2.24
N ARG A 196 -1.93 18.47 -1.11
CA ARG A 196 -1.81 19.72 -0.36
C ARG A 196 -0.79 19.66 0.77
N LEU A 197 -0.71 18.54 1.49
CA LEU A 197 0.19 18.34 2.62
C LEU A 197 1.40 17.49 2.21
N GLY A 198 2.55 17.74 2.84
CA GLY A 198 3.75 16.94 2.64
C GLY A 198 3.58 15.51 3.11
N ARG A 199 4.25 14.56 2.45
CA ARG A 199 4.15 13.13 2.79
C ARG A 199 4.68 12.87 4.20
N ARG A 200 5.75 13.56 4.59
CA ARG A 200 6.36 13.45 5.91
C ARG A 200 5.42 13.97 7.00
N THR A 201 4.79 15.13 6.78
CA THR A 201 3.84 15.71 7.74
C THR A 201 2.65 14.81 7.99
N LEU A 202 2.09 14.21 6.93
CA LEU A 202 1.00 13.24 7.03
C LEU A 202 1.42 11.97 7.77
N GLY A 203 2.63 11.47 7.52
CA GLY A 203 3.19 10.32 8.24
C GLY A 203 3.39 10.59 9.73
N LEU A 204 3.88 11.77 10.08
CA LEU A 204 4.06 12.19 11.47
C LEU A 204 2.73 12.37 12.20
N ALA A 205 1.80 13.14 11.62
CA ALA A 205 0.49 13.38 12.22
C ALA A 205 -0.27 12.06 12.44
N SER A 206 -0.20 11.14 11.47
CA SER A 206 -0.83 9.84 11.60
C SER A 206 -0.14 8.91 12.60
N GLY A 207 1.18 8.90 12.64
CA GLY A 207 1.94 8.13 13.63
C GLY A 207 1.63 8.56 15.07
N VAL A 208 1.57 9.88 15.34
CA VAL A 208 1.17 10.41 16.65
C VAL A 208 -0.27 9.99 16.99
N GLY A 209 -1.20 10.11 16.05
CA GLY A 209 -2.59 9.68 16.28
C GLY A 209 -2.74 8.19 16.55
N ILE A 210 -1.95 7.35 15.87
CA ILE A 210 -1.88 5.91 16.15
C ILE A 210 -1.39 5.65 17.58
N ALA A 211 -0.28 6.28 17.97
CA ALA A 211 0.27 6.13 19.31
C ALA A 211 -0.76 6.55 20.38
N LEU A 212 -1.35 7.74 20.24
CA LEU A 212 -2.33 8.25 21.20
C LEU A 212 -3.57 7.35 21.30
N SER A 213 -4.12 6.91 20.17
CA SER A 213 -5.33 6.06 20.17
C SER A 213 -5.09 4.69 20.80
N MET A 214 -3.97 4.05 20.49
CA MET A 214 -3.63 2.73 21.03
C MET A 214 -3.25 2.78 22.51
N LEU A 215 -2.47 3.79 22.92
CA LEU A 215 -2.14 3.98 24.34
C LEU A 215 -3.39 4.32 25.18
N ALA A 216 -4.30 5.15 24.63
CA ALA A 216 -5.58 5.47 25.28
C ALA A 216 -6.47 4.23 25.39
N LEU A 217 -6.54 3.40 24.34
CA LEU A 217 -7.33 2.17 24.36
C LEU A 217 -6.79 1.15 25.37
N GLY A 218 -5.47 0.97 25.42
CA GLY A 218 -4.81 0.15 26.45
C GLY A 218 -5.10 0.67 27.87
N SER A 219 -5.01 1.99 28.07
CA SER A 219 -5.32 2.64 29.35
C SER A 219 -6.78 2.45 29.77
N TYR A 220 -7.72 2.59 28.83
CA TYR A 220 -9.15 2.36 29.08
C TYR A 220 -9.41 0.93 29.56
N ILE A 221 -8.82 -0.07 28.90
CA ILE A 221 -9.00 -1.49 29.27
C ILE A 221 -8.40 -1.78 30.65
N VAL A 222 -7.26 -1.16 31.00
CA VAL A 222 -6.69 -1.29 32.35
C VAL A 222 -7.62 -0.70 33.40
N LEU A 223 -8.17 0.50 33.16
CA LEU A 223 -9.09 1.15 34.09
C LEU A 223 -10.38 0.34 34.27
N LEU A 224 -10.90 -0.24 33.19
CA LEU A 224 -12.05 -1.14 33.19
C LEU A 224 -11.77 -2.40 34.02
N LYS A 225 -10.65 -3.10 33.77
CA LYS A 225 -10.29 -4.34 34.48
C LYS A 225 -9.98 -4.12 35.96
N ARG A 226 -9.47 -2.93 36.34
CA ARG A 226 -9.19 -2.58 37.75
C ARG A 226 -10.41 -2.08 38.51
N GLY A 227 -11.58 -1.95 37.87
CA GLY A 227 -12.80 -1.44 38.52
C GLY A 227 -12.71 0.03 38.96
N LEU A 228 -11.76 0.79 38.40
CA LEU A 228 -11.54 2.20 38.74
C LEU A 228 -12.55 3.13 38.03
N MET A 229 -13.34 2.60 37.09
CA MET A 229 -14.40 3.34 36.41
C MET A 229 -15.75 3.11 37.08
N ALA A 230 -16.33 4.18 37.63
CA ALA A 230 -17.65 4.15 38.25
C ALA A 230 -18.78 3.78 37.26
N GLN A 231 -18.63 4.15 35.98
CA GLN A 231 -19.48 3.70 34.88
C GLN A 231 -18.63 3.45 33.63
N PRO A 232 -18.61 2.23 33.06
CA PRO A 232 -17.95 1.98 31.79
C PRO A 232 -18.65 2.79 30.69
N LEU A 233 -17.86 3.46 29.84
CA LEU A 233 -18.36 4.23 28.70
C LEU A 233 -18.20 3.38 27.43
N PRO A 234 -19.21 2.57 27.06
CA PRO A 234 -19.06 1.54 26.03
C PRO A 234 -18.76 2.09 24.63
N LEU A 235 -18.97 3.39 24.37
CA LEU A 235 -18.64 4.02 23.10
C LEU A 235 -17.16 4.44 22.97
N VAL A 236 -16.43 4.58 24.09
CA VAL A 236 -15.05 5.08 24.07
C VAL A 236 -14.10 4.14 23.30
N PRO A 237 -14.10 2.81 23.54
CA PRO A 237 -13.27 1.88 22.76
C PRO A 237 -13.56 1.94 21.27
N LEU A 238 -14.84 2.03 20.90
CA LEU A 238 -15.26 2.13 19.51
C LEU A 238 -14.76 3.44 18.88
N ALA A 239 -14.92 4.57 19.56
CA ALA A 239 -14.44 5.87 19.08
C ALA A 239 -12.92 5.87 18.88
N LEU A 240 -12.16 5.28 19.80
CA LEU A 240 -10.70 5.15 19.69
C LEU A 240 -10.28 4.25 18.53
N LEU A 241 -10.98 3.12 18.31
CA LEU A 241 -10.72 2.23 17.17
C LEU A 241 -11.07 2.90 15.83
N VAL A 242 -12.21 3.58 15.75
CA VAL A 242 -12.62 4.35 14.57
C VAL A 242 -11.60 5.44 14.26
N PHE A 243 -11.16 6.19 15.28
CA PHE A 243 -10.13 7.21 15.14
C PHE A 243 -8.78 6.61 14.71
N TYR A 244 -8.38 5.46 15.27
CA TYR A 244 -7.18 4.72 14.85
C TYR A 244 -7.23 4.36 13.36
N PHE A 245 -8.32 3.75 12.88
CA PHE A 245 -8.44 3.38 11.47
C PHE A 245 -8.50 4.61 10.55
N PHE A 246 -9.17 5.67 10.98
CA PHE A 246 -9.20 6.94 10.25
C PHE A 246 -7.81 7.54 10.11
N ILE A 247 -7.08 7.71 11.21
CA ILE A 247 -5.79 8.38 11.17
C ILE A 247 -4.71 7.54 10.47
N THR A 248 -4.77 6.21 10.63
CA THR A 248 -3.85 5.28 9.95
C THR A 248 -4.03 5.33 8.44
N THR A 249 -5.27 5.50 7.96
CA THR A 249 -5.57 5.57 6.52
C THR A 249 -5.18 6.89 5.89
N ILE A 250 -5.14 7.98 6.67
CA ILE A 250 -4.75 9.32 6.21
C ILE A 250 -3.22 9.48 6.02
N GLY A 251 -2.38 8.58 6.53
CA GLY A 251 -0.94 8.73 6.33
C GLY A 251 -0.18 7.44 6.44
N PHE A 252 -0.11 6.88 7.64
CA PHE A 252 0.85 5.82 7.96
C PHE A 252 0.73 4.59 7.05
N TYR A 253 -0.47 4.27 6.56
CA TYR A 253 -0.71 3.12 5.69
C TYR A 253 -0.36 3.32 4.20
N PRO A 254 -0.86 4.36 3.49
CA PRO A 254 -0.59 4.51 2.05
C PRO A 254 0.84 4.99 1.73
N LEU A 255 1.53 5.64 2.69
CA LEU A 255 2.80 6.29 2.44
C LEU A 255 3.94 5.35 1.99
N PRO A 256 4.13 4.15 2.54
CA PRO A 256 5.23 3.26 2.13
C PRO A 256 5.09 2.75 0.71
N PHE A 257 3.86 2.48 0.27
CA PHE A 257 3.57 2.10 -1.10
C PHE A 257 3.89 3.23 -2.09
N ALA A 258 3.55 4.46 -1.72
CA ALA A 258 3.91 5.63 -2.51
C ALA A 258 5.42 5.87 -2.51
N LEU A 259 6.08 5.80 -1.35
CA LEU A 259 7.52 5.96 -1.21
C LEU A 259 8.27 4.93 -2.07
N ALA A 260 7.86 3.66 -2.04
CA ALA A 260 8.43 2.60 -2.88
C ALA A 260 8.38 2.95 -4.38
N SER A 261 7.32 3.62 -4.84
CA SER A 261 7.22 4.06 -6.24
C SER A 261 8.11 5.26 -6.60
N GLU A 262 8.47 6.08 -5.61
CA GLU A 262 9.25 7.32 -5.77
C GLU A 262 10.76 7.05 -5.65
N VAL A 263 11.18 6.33 -4.60
CA VAL A 263 12.60 6.15 -4.25
C VAL A 263 13.30 5.07 -5.06
N TYR A 264 12.56 4.11 -5.61
CA TYR A 264 13.20 3.02 -6.35
C TYR A 264 13.63 3.44 -7.77
N PRO A 265 14.89 3.16 -8.13
CA PRO A 265 15.42 3.54 -9.44
C PRO A 265 14.67 2.81 -10.56
N LYS A 266 14.39 3.55 -11.64
CA LYS A 266 13.52 3.13 -12.76
C LYS A 266 13.87 1.73 -13.29
N ASN A 267 15.16 1.40 -13.35
CA ASN A 267 15.68 0.16 -13.94
C ASN A 267 15.39 -1.13 -13.14
N ILE A 268 15.18 -1.02 -11.83
CA ILE A 268 14.93 -2.17 -10.94
C ILE A 268 13.67 -2.02 -10.09
N ARG A 269 12.90 -0.94 -10.30
CA ARG A 269 11.69 -0.61 -9.54
C ARG A 269 10.70 -1.77 -9.43
N GLY A 270 10.44 -2.50 -10.52
CA GLY A 270 9.53 -3.64 -10.49
C GLY A 270 9.98 -4.76 -9.55
N THR A 271 11.26 -5.14 -9.61
CA THR A 271 11.83 -6.17 -8.73
C THR A 271 11.92 -5.68 -7.28
N ALA A 272 12.34 -4.43 -7.08
CA ALA A 272 12.40 -3.78 -5.78
C ALA A 272 11.03 -3.73 -5.07
N ALA A 273 10.01 -3.27 -5.79
CA ALA A 273 8.64 -3.23 -5.30
C ALA A 273 8.14 -4.64 -4.97
N GLY A 274 8.38 -5.62 -5.85
CA GLY A 274 7.99 -7.02 -5.59
C GLY A 274 8.61 -7.61 -4.32
N ILE A 275 9.92 -7.44 -4.12
CA ILE A 275 10.61 -7.92 -2.91
C ILE A 275 10.11 -7.20 -1.66
N SER A 276 9.85 -5.89 -1.75
CA SER A 276 9.31 -5.09 -0.64
C SER A 276 7.92 -5.58 -0.25
N THR A 277 7.03 -5.75 -1.23
CA THR A 277 5.68 -6.25 -1.02
C THR A 277 5.69 -7.66 -0.42
N ALA A 278 6.55 -8.55 -0.91
CA ALA A 278 6.71 -9.88 -0.32
C ALA A 278 7.13 -9.81 1.16
N SER A 279 8.09 -8.92 1.47
CA SER A 279 8.53 -8.70 2.86
C SER A 279 7.41 -8.16 3.74
N THR A 280 6.59 -7.24 3.22
CA THR A 280 5.42 -6.71 3.92
C THR A 280 4.40 -7.79 4.25
N PHE A 281 4.16 -8.75 3.34
CA PHE A 281 3.27 -9.87 3.62
C PHE A 281 3.84 -10.85 4.65
N VAL A 282 5.17 -11.03 4.70
CA VAL A 282 5.81 -11.80 5.77
C VAL A 282 5.61 -11.10 7.12
N PHE A 283 5.81 -9.78 7.21
CA PHE A 283 5.55 -9.03 8.45
C PHE A 283 4.07 -9.10 8.86
N ASN A 284 3.15 -8.99 7.90
CA ASN A 284 1.72 -9.17 8.15
C ASN A 284 1.43 -10.56 8.76
N PHE A 285 1.93 -11.63 8.13
CA PHE A 285 1.76 -12.99 8.63
C PHE A 285 2.29 -13.14 10.06
N VAL A 286 3.47 -12.60 10.35
CA VAL A 286 4.06 -12.64 11.70
C VAL A 286 3.16 -11.91 12.70
N VAL A 287 2.74 -10.68 12.41
CA VAL A 287 1.91 -9.88 13.33
C VAL A 287 0.56 -10.54 13.58
N VAL A 288 -0.10 -11.04 12.54
CA VAL A 288 -1.42 -11.71 12.67
C VAL A 288 -1.30 -13.01 13.45
N LYS A 289 -0.25 -13.81 13.21
CA LYS A 289 -0.05 -15.07 13.91
C LYS A 289 0.39 -14.86 15.37
N LEU A 290 1.15 -13.81 15.63
CA LEU A 290 1.65 -13.47 16.96
C LEU A 290 0.56 -12.85 17.85
N TYR A 291 -0.47 -12.24 17.26
CA TYR A 291 -1.53 -11.55 18.01
C TYR A 291 -2.21 -12.43 19.08
N PRO A 292 -2.74 -13.64 18.79
CA PRO A 292 -3.35 -14.47 19.83
C PRO A 292 -2.37 -14.84 20.96
N THR A 293 -1.11 -15.11 20.63
CA THR A 293 -0.06 -15.42 21.62
C THR A 293 0.24 -14.20 22.50
N MET A 294 0.26 -13.00 21.93
CA MET A 294 0.43 -11.76 22.69
C MET A 294 -0.77 -11.48 23.59
N VAL A 295 -2.00 -11.71 23.11
CA VAL A 295 -3.21 -11.57 23.94
C VAL A 295 -3.15 -12.54 25.12
N ALA A 296 -2.74 -13.80 24.90
CA ALA A 296 -2.60 -14.78 25.97
C ALA A 296 -1.51 -14.41 27.00
N ALA A 297 -0.38 -13.86 26.55
CA ALA A 297 0.76 -13.54 27.42
C ALA A 297 0.65 -12.18 28.12
N LEU A 298 0.14 -11.16 27.43
CA LEU A 298 0.13 -9.76 27.87
C LEU A 298 -1.28 -9.24 28.22
N GLY A 299 -2.33 -9.97 27.84
CA GLY A 299 -3.70 -9.49 27.86
C GLY A 299 -3.97 -8.41 26.80
N ASP A 300 -5.26 -8.11 26.55
CA ASP A 300 -5.67 -7.15 25.51
C ASP A 300 -5.00 -5.77 25.68
N PHE A 301 -4.92 -5.28 26.92
CA PHE A 301 -4.29 -3.99 27.22
C PHE A 301 -2.80 -3.97 26.85
N GLY A 302 -2.07 -5.06 27.12
CA GLY A 302 -0.65 -5.16 26.82
C GLY A 302 -0.38 -5.17 25.32
N VAL A 303 -1.27 -5.77 24.53
CA VAL A 303 -1.18 -5.73 23.07
C VAL A 303 -1.37 -4.32 22.53
N PHE A 304 -2.35 -3.56 23.05
CA PHE A 304 -2.55 -2.17 22.63
C PHE A 304 -1.40 -1.25 23.05
N TYR A 305 -0.79 -1.46 24.22
CA TYR A 305 0.42 -0.74 24.60
C TYR A 305 1.60 -1.06 23.68
N PHE A 306 1.77 -2.32 23.28
CA PHE A 306 2.79 -2.70 22.31
C PHE A 306 2.58 -1.99 20.96
N TYR A 307 1.36 -2.00 20.42
CA TYR A 307 1.05 -1.30 19.18
C TYR A 307 1.19 0.22 19.29
N GLY A 308 0.83 0.80 20.44
CA GLY A 308 1.08 2.22 20.74
C GLY A 308 2.56 2.56 20.78
N GLY A 309 3.38 1.73 21.43
CA GLY A 309 4.84 1.87 21.46
C GLY A 309 5.48 1.75 20.08
N MET A 310 5.02 0.80 19.26
CA MET A 310 5.42 0.69 17.86
C MET A 310 4.98 1.90 17.03
N GLY A 311 3.83 2.51 17.35
CA GLY A 311 3.39 3.78 16.80
C GLY A 311 4.34 4.93 17.13
N VAL A 312 4.78 5.06 18.38
CA VAL A 312 5.79 6.05 18.79
C VAL A 312 7.11 5.82 18.07
N ALA A 313 7.62 4.59 18.08
CA ALA A 313 8.88 4.24 17.42
C ALA A 313 8.81 4.50 15.90
N GLY A 314 7.70 4.14 15.27
CA GLY A 314 7.45 4.42 13.85
C GLY A 314 7.37 5.92 13.55
N THR A 315 6.76 6.71 14.44
CA THR A 315 6.71 8.17 14.31
C THR A 315 8.10 8.80 14.40
N LEU A 316 8.91 8.36 15.38
CA LEU A 316 10.31 8.81 15.52
C LEU A 316 11.15 8.42 14.30
N PHE A 317 10.94 7.22 13.76
CA PHE A 317 11.57 6.79 12.51
C PHE A 317 11.19 7.71 11.34
N VAL A 318 9.92 8.04 11.18
CA VAL A 318 9.47 8.99 10.15
C VAL A 318 10.08 10.38 10.38
N LEU A 319 10.20 10.80 11.64
CA LEU A 319 10.78 12.10 11.98
C LEU A 319 12.25 12.20 11.57
N VAL A 320 13.04 11.16 11.82
CA VAL A 320 14.50 11.20 11.62
C VAL A 320 14.90 10.75 10.20
N CYS A 321 14.27 9.70 9.67
CA CYS A 321 14.76 9.01 8.48
C CYS A 321 14.01 9.36 7.19
N MET A 322 12.76 9.85 7.28
CA MET A 322 11.95 10.09 6.08
C MET A 322 12.26 11.47 5.47
N PRO A 323 12.77 11.55 4.22
CA PRO A 323 12.91 12.82 3.52
C PRO A 323 11.53 13.35 3.10
N GLU A 324 11.39 14.68 3.00
CA GLU A 324 10.20 15.27 2.39
C GLU A 324 10.28 15.11 0.87
N THR A 325 9.29 14.45 0.26
CA THR A 325 9.25 14.20 -1.18
C THR A 325 8.32 15.15 -1.94
N LYS A 326 7.53 15.97 -1.22
CA LYS A 326 6.61 16.93 -1.86
C LYS A 326 7.37 17.97 -2.68
N GLY A 327 6.96 18.14 -3.94
CA GLY A 327 7.49 19.16 -4.85
C GLY A 327 8.90 18.86 -5.38
N ARG A 328 9.41 17.64 -5.18
CA ARG A 328 10.71 17.18 -5.66
C ARG A 328 10.54 16.29 -6.88
N THR A 329 11.48 16.37 -7.82
CA THR A 329 11.48 15.44 -8.97
C THR A 329 11.93 14.05 -8.52
N LEU A 330 11.55 13.01 -9.28
CA LEU A 330 11.98 11.64 -9.00
C LEU A 330 13.52 11.49 -9.01
N GLU A 331 14.19 12.32 -9.80
CA GLU A 331 15.65 12.34 -9.92
C GLU A 331 16.30 13.00 -8.70
N GLU A 332 15.75 14.10 -8.18
CA GLU A 332 16.20 14.72 -6.93
C GLU A 332 16.07 13.78 -5.72
N ILE A 333 14.92 13.07 -5.64
CA ILE A 333 14.69 12.10 -4.57
C ILE A 333 15.69 10.94 -4.67
N GLN A 334 15.99 10.46 -5.88
CA GLN A 334 16.96 9.39 -6.07
C GLN A 334 18.39 9.85 -5.77
N ALA A 335 18.74 11.09 -6.13
CA ALA A 335 20.04 11.70 -5.85
C ALA A 335 20.33 11.76 -4.34
N TYR A 336 19.32 11.99 -3.50
CA TYR A 336 19.45 11.94 -2.04
C TYR A 336 19.99 10.60 -1.52
N PHE A 337 19.70 9.49 -2.21
CA PHE A 337 20.14 8.15 -1.79
C PHE A 337 21.49 7.72 -2.39
N VAL A 338 22.06 8.50 -3.32
CA VAL A 338 23.37 8.23 -3.92
C VAL A 338 24.48 8.52 -2.90
N PRO A 339 25.50 7.65 -2.73
CA PRO A 339 26.65 7.93 -1.87
C PRO A 339 27.42 9.19 -2.29
N PRO A 340 27.94 9.98 -1.34
CA PRO A 340 28.87 11.06 -1.68
C PRO A 340 30.10 10.46 -2.40
N GLY A 341 30.35 10.92 -3.63
CA GLY A 341 31.42 10.42 -4.51
C GLY A 341 31.00 9.45 -5.61
N ALA A 342 29.71 9.09 -5.73
CA ALA A 342 29.20 8.35 -6.89
C ALA A 342 28.52 9.32 -7.87
N GLU A 343 28.95 9.29 -9.14
CA GLU A 343 28.34 10.11 -10.19
C GLU A 343 26.83 9.84 -10.28
N PRO A 344 26.00 10.89 -10.36
CA PRO A 344 24.59 10.72 -10.65
C PRO A 344 24.44 10.03 -12.01
N PRO A 345 23.47 9.11 -12.18
CA PRO A 345 23.24 8.49 -13.48
C PRO A 345 22.95 9.60 -14.50
N GLU A 346 23.76 9.65 -15.56
CA GLU A 346 23.69 10.64 -16.64
C GLU A 346 22.25 10.96 -17.02
N ALA A 347 21.92 12.27 -17.00
CA ALA A 347 20.70 12.79 -17.56
C ALA A 347 20.68 12.47 -19.05
N LYS A 348 19.95 11.42 -19.43
CA LYS A 348 19.51 11.25 -20.81
C LYS A 348 18.21 12.03 -20.96
N ALA A 349 18.34 13.17 -21.63
CA ALA A 349 17.27 14.04 -22.09
C ALA A 349 16.16 13.27 -22.81
#